data_AF-A0A3N7CE68-F1
#
_entry.id   AF-A0A3N7CE68-F1
#
_cell.length_a   1.000
_cell.length_b   1.000
_cell.length_c   1.000
_cell.angle_alpha   90.00
_cell.angle_beta   90.00
_cell.angle_gamma   90.00
#
_symmetry.space_group_name_H-M   'P 1'
#
loop_
_entity.id
_entity.type
_entity.pdbx_description
1 polymer ?
#
loop_
_entity_poly.entity_id
_entity_poly.type
_entity_poly.pdbx_seq_one_letter_code
_entity_poly.pdbx_strand_id
1 'polypeptide(L)' 'MSTAPAKALPDDRCPRCGGGFHCGAQDARCDCFDLQLSQALRQRLSQQYSSCLCLACLRQLQAEESKA' A
#
# COMPACT_ATOMS: atom_id res chain seq x y z
N MET A 1 15.39 -9.70 22.80
CA MET A 1 15.32 -10.27 21.43
C MET A 1 13.89 -10.11 20.94
N SER A 2 13.61 -9.03 20.21
CA SER A 2 12.26 -8.71 19.72
C SER A 2 12.14 -9.16 18.27
N THR A 3 11.87 -10.45 18.07
CA THR A 3 11.54 -10.97 16.74
C THR A 3 10.03 -11.05 16.65
N ALA A 4 9.39 -9.96 16.23
CA ALA A 4 8.01 -10.03 15.75
C ALA A 4 8.05 -10.69 14.37
N PRO A 5 7.31 -11.79 14.12
CA PRO A 5 7.22 -12.30 12.78
C PRO A 5 6.37 -11.30 12.00
N ALA A 6 7.01 -10.55 11.11
CA ALA A 6 6.34 -9.88 10.00
C ALA A 6 5.70 -10.99 9.16
N LYS A 7 4.48 -11.35 9.55
CA LYS A 7 3.65 -12.37 8.93
C LYS A 7 3.27 -11.83 7.56
N ALA A 8 4.16 -12.05 6.59
CA ALA A 8 3.90 -11.85 5.17
C ALA A 8 2.72 -12.76 4.79
N LEU A 9 1.50 -12.24 4.93
CA LEU A 9 0.34 -12.82 4.27
C LEU A 9 0.55 -12.69 2.76
N PRO A 10 0.06 -13.65 1.96
CA PRO A 10 0.42 -13.81 0.55
C PRO A 10 0.32 -12.47 -0.18
N ASP A 11 1.49 -11.96 -0.55
CA ASP A 11 1.83 -10.62 -1.03
C ASP A 11 1.22 -10.29 -2.40
N ASP A 12 0.28 -11.14 -2.86
CA ASP A 12 -0.34 -11.11 -4.17
C ASP A 12 -1.75 -10.51 -4.15
N ARG A 13 -2.29 -10.09 -2.99
CA ARG A 13 -3.66 -9.56 -2.93
C ARG A 13 -3.80 -8.27 -2.14
N CYS A 14 -4.49 -7.31 -2.75
CA CYS A 14 -4.86 -6.06 -2.11
C CYS A 14 -5.92 -6.30 -1.03
N PRO A 15 -5.71 -5.93 0.24
CA PRO A 15 -6.70 -6.10 1.32
C PRO A 15 -7.93 -5.21 1.14
N ARG A 16 -7.88 -4.18 0.28
CA ARG A 16 -9.00 -3.26 0.04
C ARG A 16 -9.98 -3.78 -1.01
N CYS A 17 -9.49 -4.31 -2.13
CA CYS A 17 -10.34 -4.77 -3.24
C CYS A 17 -10.29 -6.27 -3.48
N GLY A 18 -9.36 -7.00 -2.84
CA GLY A 18 -9.11 -8.42 -3.10
C GLY A 18 -8.40 -8.72 -4.42
N GLY A 19 -8.06 -7.69 -5.20
CA GLY A 19 -7.42 -7.83 -6.50
C GLY A 19 -5.97 -8.32 -6.42
N GLY A 20 -5.54 -9.05 -7.45
CA GLY A 20 -4.16 -9.51 -7.62
C GLY A 20 -3.18 -8.33 -7.71
N PHE A 21 -2.22 -8.23 -6.80
CA PHE A 21 -1.17 -7.22 -6.83
C PHE A 21 0.04 -7.71 -6.04
N HIS A 22 1.24 -7.57 -6.62
CA HIS A 22 2.52 -7.90 -6.00
C HIS A 22 3.14 -6.65 -5.37
N CYS A 23 3.46 -6.68 -4.07
CA CYS A 23 4.14 -5.56 -3.43
C CYS A 23 5.66 -5.65 -3.62
N GLY A 24 6.16 -4.92 -4.62
CA GLY A 24 7.60 -4.77 -4.84
C GLY A 24 8.36 -4.01 -3.74
N ALA A 25 7.77 -3.77 -2.56
CA ALA A 25 8.49 -3.28 -1.39
C ALA A 25 9.64 -4.22 -0.98
N GLN A 26 9.44 -5.53 -1.18
CA GLN A 26 10.49 -6.55 -0.99
C GLN A 26 11.57 -6.47 -2.08
N ASP A 27 11.19 -6.09 -3.31
CA ASP A 27 12.08 -5.89 -4.46
C ASP A 27 12.71 -4.48 -4.51
N ALA A 28 12.55 -3.69 -3.42
CA ALA A 28 12.98 -2.28 -3.30
C ALA A 28 12.37 -1.32 -4.34
N ARG A 29 11.39 -1.77 -5.13
CA ARG A 29 10.76 -1.00 -6.20
C ARG A 29 9.28 -1.33 -6.24
N CYS A 30 8.45 -0.38 -5.84
CA CYS A 30 7.00 -0.45 -5.97
C CYS A 30 6.55 0.71 -6.85
N ASP A 31 5.70 0.45 -7.86
CA ASP A 31 5.08 1.50 -8.67
C ASP A 31 4.27 2.49 -7.81
N CYS A 32 3.89 2.08 -6.61
CA CYS A 32 3.28 2.96 -5.60
C CYS A 32 4.19 4.11 -5.15
N PHE A 33 5.51 4.00 -5.31
CA PHE A 33 6.45 5.11 -5.05
C PHE A 33 6.49 6.12 -6.20
N ASP A 34 6.18 5.69 -7.43
CA ASP A 34 6.08 6.57 -8.59
C ASP A 34 4.78 7.40 -8.55
N LEU A 35 3.75 6.88 -7.86
CA LEU A 35 2.55 7.65 -7.56
C LEU A 35 2.85 8.80 -6.60
N GLN A 36 2.47 10.01 -7.02
CA GLN A 36 2.49 11.21 -6.18
C GLN A 36 1.38 11.15 -5.12
N LEU A 37 1.63 10.40 -4.05
CA LEU A 37 0.80 10.38 -2.85
C LEU A 37 1.32 11.41 -1.86
N SER A 38 0.44 12.22 -1.27
CA SER A 38 0.85 13.13 -0.19
C SER A 38 1.42 12.34 1.00
N GLN A 39 2.27 12.97 1.81
CA GLN A 39 2.81 12.35 3.01
C GLN A 39 1.68 12.00 4.00
N ALA A 40 0.69 12.88 4.14
CA ALA A 40 -0.47 12.66 5.00
C ALA A 40 -1.28 11.42 4.58
N LEU A 41 -1.52 11.25 3.28
CA LEU A 41 -2.20 10.06 2.76
C LEU A 41 -1.39 8.79 3.02
N ARG A 42 -0.08 8.81 2.76
CA ARG A 42 0.82 7.67 3.07
C ARG A 42 0.80 7.30 4.55
N GLN A 43 0.84 8.29 5.44
CA GLN A 43 0.75 8.06 6.88
C GLN A 43 -0.60 7.45 7.28
N ARG A 44 -1.73 7.98 6.77
CA ARG A 44 -3.04 7.38 7.01
C ARG A 44 -3.12 5.94 6.52
N LEU A 45 -2.59 5.67 5.33
CA LEU A 45 -2.57 4.31 4.78
C LEU A 45 -1.73 3.37 5.64
N SER A 46 -0.58 3.80 6.13
CA SER A 46 0.25 2.99 7.04
C SER A 46 -0.42 2.73 8.41
N GLN A 47 -1.32 3.61 8.84
CA GLN A 47 -2.08 3.44 10.08
C GLN A 47 -3.32 2.55 9.89
N GLN A 48 -3.99 2.64 8.74
CA GLN A 48 -5.20 1.86 8.44
C GLN A 48 -4.89 0.48 7.89
N TYR A 49 -3.84 0.35 7.09
CA TYR A 49 -3.46 -0.88 6.40
C TYR A 49 -2.07 -1.31 6.84
N SER A 50 -1.99 -2.52 7.38
CA SER A 50 -0.72 -3.17 7.75
C SER A 50 0.02 -3.77 6.55
N SER A 51 -0.58 -3.74 5.35
CA SER A 51 -0.03 -4.30 4.12
C SER A 51 -0.25 -3.38 2.91
N CYS A 52 0.48 -3.64 1.83
CA CYS A 52 0.43 -2.82 0.62
C CYS A 52 -0.94 -2.88 -0.08
N LEU A 53 -1.32 -1.78 -0.73
CA LEU A 53 -2.50 -1.70 -1.59
C LEU A 53 -2.09 -1.73 -3.06
N CYS A 54 -2.97 -2.23 -3.92
CA CYS A 54 -2.75 -2.19 -5.36
C CYS A 54 -2.79 -0.77 -5.92
N LEU A 55 -2.14 -0.59 -7.08
CA LEU A 55 -2.11 0.68 -7.81
C LEU A 55 -3.49 1.27 -8.08
N ALA A 56 -4.49 0.45 -8.44
CA ALA A 56 -5.85 0.94 -8.69
C ALA A 56 -6.45 1.58 -7.43
N CYS A 57 -6.32 0.91 -6.28
CA CYS A 57 -6.77 1.44 -5.00
C CYS A 57 -6.03 2.73 -4.62
N LEU A 58 -4.71 2.75 -4.80
CA LEU A 58 -3.90 3.93 -4.51
C LEU A 58 -4.25 5.12 -5.40
N ARG A 59 -4.43 4.94 -6.70
CA ARG A 59 -4.89 6.00 -7.63
C ARG A 59 -6.25 6.54 -7.24
N GLN A 60 -7.15 5.67 -6.82
CA GLN A 60 -8.47 6.08 -6.36
C GLN A 60 -8.37 6.90 -5.07
N LEU A 61 -7.55 6.49 -4.11
CA LEU A 61 -7.29 7.27 -2.88
C LEU A 61 -6.61 8.61 -3.16
N GLN A 62 -5.67 8.62 -4.10
CA GLN A 62 -5.02 9.84 -4.56
C GLN A 62 -6.06 10.80 -5.14
N ALA A 63 -6.93 10.34 -6.04
CA ALA A 63 -7.98 11.17 -6.63
C ALA A 63 -8.97 11.71 -5.58
N GLU A 64 -9.33 10.90 -4.58
CA GLU A 64 -10.16 11.32 -3.45
C GLU A 64 -9.46 12.38 -2.59
N GLU A 65 -8.15 12.23 -2.33
CA GLU A 65 -7.35 13.20 -1.58
C GLU A 65 -7.19 14.52 -2.34
N SER A 66 -6.93 14.48 -3.65
CA SER A 66 -6.86 15.67 -4.51
C SER A 66 -8.13 16.53 -4.49
N LYS A 67 -9.25 15.92 -4.11
CA LYS A 67 -10.57 16.54 -4.07
C LYS A 67 -11.00 16.96 -2.66
N ALA A 68 -10.26 16.57 -1.63
CA ALA A 68 -10.52 16.86 -0.22
C ALA A 68 -9.82 18.14 0.24
#